data_AF-A0A6J7ZHJ9-F1
#
_entry.id   AF-A0A6J7ZHJ9-F1
#
_cell.length_a   1.000
_cell.length_b   1.000
_cell.length_c   1.000
_cell.angle_alpha   90.00
_cell.angle_beta   90.00
_cell.angle_gamma   90.00
#
_symmetry.space_group_name_H-M   'P 1'
#
loop_
_entity.id
_entity.type
_entity.pdbx_description
1 polymer ?
#
loop_
_entity_poly.entity_id
_entity_poly.type
_entity_poly.pdbx_seq_one_letter_code
_entity_poly.pdbx_strand_id
1 'polypeptide(L)' 'MSKVILLDSAPVGLITNPKATPLSVQCQQWFLSLSQRGYQVILPEIIDYEIRRKLLRANAAYYLLNLIG' A
#
# COMPACT_ATOMS: atom_id res chain seq x y z
N MET A 1 3.01 -16.99 16.79
CA MET A 1 1.73 -16.55 16.22
C MET A 1 2.02 -15.62 15.06
N SER A 2 1.45 -15.87 13.86
CA SER A 2 1.53 -14.89 12.77
C SER A 2 0.53 -13.77 13.05
N LYS A 3 0.95 -12.51 12.81
CA LYS A 3 0.05 -11.35 12.82
C LYS A 3 -0.40 -11.09 11.39
N VAL A 4 -1.69 -10.80 11.24
CA VAL A 4 -2.27 -10.34 9.98
C VAL A 4 -2.45 -8.83 10.06
N ILE A 5 -1.94 -8.12 9.06
CA ILE A 5 -2.08 -6.67 8.90
C ILE A 5 -3.01 -6.43 7.71
N LEU A 6 -4.18 -5.85 7.96
CA LEU A 6 -5.11 -5.43 6.91
C LEU A 6 -4.83 -3.97 6.55
N LEU A 7 -4.57 -3.69 5.28
CA LEU A 7 -4.27 -2.33 4.82
C LEU A 7 -5.55 -1.52 4.57
N ASP A 8 -5.56 -0.28 5.04
CA ASP A 8 -6.52 0.75 4.63
C ASP A 8 -5.97 1.55 3.45
N SER A 9 -6.82 2.33 2.81
CA SER A 9 -6.54 3.20 1.68
C SER A 9 -5.43 4.23 1.93
N ALA A 10 -5.35 4.78 3.14
CA ALA A 10 -4.37 5.81 3.48
C ALA A 10 -2.91 5.27 3.48
N PRO A 11 -2.57 4.18 4.21
CA PRO A 11 -1.27 3.54 4.09
C PRO A 11 -0.92 3.12 2.66
N VAL A 12 -1.86 2.55 1.91
CA VAL A 12 -1.60 2.14 0.52
C VAL A 12 -1.27 3.36 -0.35
N GLY A 13 -2.00 4.46 -0.18
CA GLY A 13 -1.70 5.73 -0.87
C GLY A 13 -0.32 6.29 -0.53
N LEU A 14 0.14 6.16 0.72
CA LEU A 14 1.47 6.60 1.13
C LEU A 14 2.59 5.70 0.60
N ILE A 15 2.40 4.37 0.66
CA ILE A 15 3.35 3.38 0.16
C ILE A 15 3.56 3.55 -1.35
N THR A 16 2.47 3.76 -2.09
CA THR A 16 2.47 3.88 -3.55
C THR A 16 2.81 5.28 -4.07
N ASN A 17 2.99 6.26 -3.18
CA ASN A 17 3.17 7.65 -3.59
C ASN A 17 4.50 7.82 -4.35
N PRO A 18 4.48 8.20 -5.65
CA PRO A 18 5.69 8.43 -6.43
C PRO A 18 6.50 9.64 -5.91
N LYS A 19 5.84 10.57 -5.22
CA LYS A 19 6.49 11.71 -4.58
C LYS A 19 6.82 11.32 -3.15
N ALA A 20 8.07 10.93 -2.93
CA ALA A 20 8.60 10.52 -1.64
C ALA A 20 8.61 11.69 -0.64
N THR A 21 7.49 11.90 0.07
CA THR A 21 7.47 12.76 1.26
C THR A 21 8.12 12.02 2.43
N PRO A 22 8.60 12.73 3.48
CA PRO A 22 9.15 12.07 4.67
C PRO A 22 8.19 11.04 5.30
N LEU A 23 6.88 11.31 5.26
CA LEU A 23 5.86 10.38 5.75
C LEU A 23 5.70 9.16 4.83
N SER A 24 5.71 9.37 3.51
CA SER A 24 5.67 8.28 2.53
C SER A 24 6.85 7.32 2.72
N VAL A 25 8.06 7.86 2.90
CA VAL A 25 9.28 7.06 3.12
C VAL A 25 9.19 6.27 4.42
N GLN A 26 8.75 6.89 5.52
CA GLN A 26 8.54 6.19 6.78
C GLN A 26 7.50 5.08 6.66
N CYS A 27 6.41 5.33 5.92
CA CYS A 27 5.36 4.34 5.69
C CYS A 27 5.87 3.15 4.84
N GLN A 28 6.69 3.42 3.81
CA GLN A 28 7.35 2.38 3.02
C GLN A 28 8.31 1.53 3.86
N GLN A 29 9.13 2.17 4.70
CA GLN A 29 10.04 1.47 5.63
C GLN A 29 9.26 0.62 6.63
N TRP A 30 8.17 1.17 7.19
CA TRP A 30 7.27 0.43 8.05
C TRP A 30 6.71 -0.81 7.35
N PHE A 31 6.18 -0.66 6.12
CA PHE A 31 5.64 -1.76 5.32
C PHE A 31 6.68 -2.86 5.06
N LEU A 32 7.90 -2.50 4.63
CA LEU A 32 9.00 -3.44 4.43
C LEU A 32 9.37 -4.17 5.73
N SER A 33 9.32 -3.49 6.87
CA SER A 33 9.60 -4.10 8.17
C SER A 33 8.56 -5.14 8.59
N LEU A 34 7.33 -5.09 8.06
CA LEU A 34 6.29 -6.09 8.37
C LEU A 34 6.67 -7.46 7.80
N SER A 35 7.20 -7.48 6.58
CA SER A 35 7.70 -8.70 5.94
C SER A 35 8.88 -9.29 6.71
N GLN A 36 9.83 -8.44 7.14
CA GLN A 36 10.97 -8.87 7.98
C GLN A 36 10.55 -9.47 9.32
N ARG A 37 9.38 -9.08 9.85
CA ARG A 37 8.79 -9.62 11.08
C ARG A 37 7.97 -10.89 10.85
N GLY A 38 7.86 -11.36 9.60
CA GLY A 38 7.04 -12.51 9.21
C GLY A 38 5.53 -12.24 9.34
N TYR A 39 5.10 -10.99 9.22
CA TYR A 39 3.68 -10.63 9.26
C TYR A 39 3.06 -10.80 7.88
N GLN A 40 1.83 -11.32 7.86
CA GLN A 40 1.05 -11.42 6.64
C GLN A 40 0.33 -10.09 6.41
N VAL A 41 0.64 -9.42 5.31
CA VAL A 41 -0.04 -8.18 4.92
C VAL A 41 -1.08 -8.49 3.86
N ILE A 42 -2.31 -8.04 4.07
CA ILE A 42 -3.45 -8.26 3.17
C ILE A 42 -3.97 -6.92 2.70
N LEU A 43 -4.14 -6.79 1.39
CA LEU A 43 -4.87 -5.69 0.78
C LEU A 43 -6.35 -6.11 0.59
N PRO A 44 -7.32 -5.49 1.27
CA PRO A 44 -8.73 -5.75 0.99
C PRO A 44 -9.08 -5.39 -0.46
N GLU A 45 -9.90 -6.23 -1.10
CA GLU A 45 -10.37 -5.99 -2.47
C GLU A 45 -11.08 -4.63 -2.62
N ILE A 46 -11.87 -4.22 -1.61
CA ILE A 46 -12.56 -2.93 -1.62
C ILE A 46 -11.59 -1.74 -1.64
N ILE A 47 -10.48 -1.84 -0.91
CA ILE A 47 -9.44 -0.79 -0.87
C ILE A 47 -8.73 -0.71 -2.21
N ASP A 48 -8.41 -1.86 -2.81
CA ASP A 48 -7.84 -1.90 -4.14
C ASP A 48 -8.78 -1.24 -5.18
N TYR A 49 -10.08 -1.59 -5.15
CA TYR A 49 -11.09 -0.98 -6.00
C TYR A 49 -11.15 0.55 -5.84
N GLU A 50 -11.19 1.06 -4.61
CA GLU A 50 -11.27 2.50 -4.33
C GLU A 50 -10.06 3.27 -4.86
N ILE A 51 -8.85 2.73 -4.67
CA ILE A 51 -7.62 3.37 -5.12
C ILE A 51 -7.53 3.32 -6.64
N ARG A 52 -7.81 2.16 -7.28
CA ARG A 52 -7.87 2.06 -8.75
C ARG A 52 -8.85 3.08 -9.32
N ARG A 53 -10.05 3.17 -8.74
CA ARG A 53 -11.08 4.14 -9.15
C ARG A 53 -10.62 5.59 -9.01
N LYS A 54 -9.88 5.93 -7.94
CA LYS A 54 -9.34 7.28 -7.73
C LYS A 54 -8.22 7.61 -8.71
N LEU A 55 -7.32 6.65 -9.00
CA LEU A 55 -6.21 6.82 -9.94
C LEU A 55 -6.70 7.00 -11.38
N LEU A 56 -7.67 6.19 -11.81
CA LEU A 56 -8.32 6.33 -13.12
C LEU A 56 -8.92 7.73 -13.30
N ARG A 57 -9.58 8.27 -12.27
CA ARG A 57 -10.11 9.64 -12.31
C ARG A 57 -9.05 10.72 -12.37
N ALA A 58 -7.89 10.49 -11.76
CA ALA A 58 -6.78 11.43 -11.78
C ALA A 58 -5.97 11.35 -13.09
N ASN A 59 -6.37 10.51 -14.05
CA ASN A 59 -5.59 10.14 -15.24
C ASN A 59 -4.15 9.73 -14.88
N ALA A 60 -3.98 9.13 -13.70
CA ALA A 60 -2.68 8.72 -13.17
C ALA A 60 -2.55 7.20 -13.34
N ALA A 61 -1.63 6.77 -14.19
CA ALA A 61 -1.33 5.35 -14.38
C ALA A 61 -0.35 4.87 -13.29
N TYR A 62 -0.84 4.23 -12.24
CA TYR A 62 -0.02 3.48 -11.29
C TYR A 62 -0.59 2.07 -11.12
N TYR A 63 0.20 1.06 -11.48
CA TYR A 63 -0.16 -0.34 -11.32
C TYR A 63 0.14 -0.79 -9.88
N LEU A 64 -0.91 -0.91 -9.05
CA LEU A 64 -0.83 -1.44 -7.68
C LEU A 64 -0.46 -2.93 -7.61
N LEU A 65 -0.43 -3.62 -8.75
CA LEU A 65 -0.17 -5.05 -8.88
C LEU A 65 1.21 -5.51 -8.40
N ASN A 66 2.18 -4.59 -8.23
CA ASN A 66 3.55 -4.94 -7.84
C ASN A 66 3.82 -4.92 -6.32
N LEU A 67 2.82 -4.61 -5.48
CA LEU A 67 3.03 -4.55 -4.01
C LEU A 67 2.86 -5.88 -3.29
N ILE A 68 2.46 -6.94 -4.00
CA ILE A 68 2.11 -8.24 -3.40
C ILE A 68 2.70 -9.42 -4.21
N GLY A 69 3.77 -9.16 -4.98
CA GLY A 69 4.56 -10.18 -5.68
C GLY A 69 5.75 -10.61 -4.85
#